data_AF-A0A1X6P6F2-F1
#
_entry.id   AF-A0A1X6P6F2-F1
#
_cell.length_a   1.000
_cell.length_b   1.000
_cell.length_c   1.000
_cell.angle_alpha   90.00
_cell.angle_beta   90.00
_cell.angle_gamma   90.00
#
_symmetry.space_group_name_H-M   'P 1'
#
loop_
_entity.id
_entity.type
_entity.pdbx_description
1 polymer ?
#
loop_
_entity_poly.entity_id
_entity_poly.type
_entity_poly.pdbx_seq_one_letter_code
_entity_poly.pdbx_strand_id
1 'polypeptide(L)'
;MGVDYIHNVSEFRSLLSSSGNKLVVVDFTATWCGPCRAIAPVFERLATTHAAVAVFVKVDVDDAADVARECSVSSMPTFHFYRSGSLVHQFSGADQGQLNAAIAQHAPSAASVSFAGSGNRLGSSAGGPPTIDWGAPNVAASLPASTGVTGSGSGAAASGSAAAPSAASDDAPKNDKRLRVNESFLASLLEMGFPRVRAEKALILTGNKSVDAGMEWVFAHSDDADIDEPLQMVTSSEDGAPAKPTLTEEEARAKGRALVVAARAKREAIEKAESVEREKSRISSGKAMSKTREELDALQRKRDAEARKKEKADAAAAKARIRALLAADKAEREAKANPAAAAAAAAAAHAEASKVAEQRAAAAAAARPAPGPAPTEGVVQLRLPGGERLTSTFGAKTPLRAVATYVADQKPELAGAFALQQLVPPRHVYSEADLDGTTCEVAGLLPRGALMVVRR
;
A
#
# COMPACT_ATOMS: atom_id res chain seq x y z
N MET A 1 13.06 -18.02 -17.91
CA MET A 1 12.63 -16.98 -18.87
C MET A 1 12.07 -15.84 -18.04
N GLY A 2 12.33 -14.59 -18.44
CA GLY A 2 11.82 -13.41 -17.74
C GLY A 2 10.37 -13.11 -18.10
N VAL A 3 9.90 -11.94 -17.63
CA VAL A 3 8.71 -11.28 -18.17
C VAL A 3 9.19 -10.25 -19.17
N ASP A 4 8.81 -10.39 -20.42
CA ASP A 4 9.23 -9.47 -21.49
C ASP A 4 8.34 -8.21 -21.50
N TYR A 5 8.90 -7.10 -21.95
CA TYR A 5 8.19 -5.82 -22.10
C TYR A 5 7.88 -5.56 -23.58
N ILE A 6 6.67 -5.09 -23.87
CA ILE A 6 6.24 -4.72 -25.24
C ILE A 6 6.12 -3.22 -25.33
N HIS A 7 6.73 -2.64 -26.37
CA HIS A 7 6.82 -1.19 -26.55
C HIS A 7 5.97 -0.65 -27.72
N ASN A 8 5.33 -1.51 -28.52
CA ASN A 8 4.55 -1.09 -29.69
C ASN A 8 3.49 -2.13 -30.13
N VAL A 9 2.46 -1.67 -30.85
CA VAL A 9 1.37 -2.53 -31.38
C VAL A 9 1.84 -3.63 -32.34
N SER A 10 2.89 -3.40 -33.14
CA SER A 10 3.37 -4.41 -34.10
C SER A 10 3.97 -5.62 -33.39
N GLU A 11 4.77 -5.38 -32.36
CA GLU A 11 5.36 -6.39 -31.48
C GLU A 11 4.28 -7.13 -30.69
N PHE A 12 3.28 -6.41 -30.15
CA PHE A 12 2.12 -7.00 -29.48
C PHE A 12 1.36 -7.99 -30.36
N ARG A 13 1.01 -7.58 -31.60
CA ARG A 13 0.30 -8.44 -32.56
C ARG A 13 1.14 -9.62 -33.04
N SER A 14 2.46 -9.41 -33.19
CA SER A 14 3.42 -10.47 -33.51
C SER A 14 3.45 -11.53 -32.40
N LEU A 15 3.53 -11.11 -31.13
CA LEU A 15 3.52 -12.00 -29.97
C LEU A 15 2.23 -12.81 -29.86
N LEU A 16 1.07 -12.17 -30.04
CA LEU A 16 -0.23 -12.85 -30.06
C LEU A 16 -0.33 -13.91 -31.17
N SER A 17 0.25 -13.63 -32.34
CA SER A 17 0.26 -14.55 -33.49
C SER A 17 1.25 -15.70 -33.29
N SER A 18 2.43 -15.41 -32.76
CA SER A 18 3.52 -16.37 -32.51
C SER A 18 3.21 -17.36 -31.37
N SER A 19 2.44 -16.93 -30.37
CA SER A 19 2.13 -17.74 -29.18
C SER A 19 1.22 -18.94 -29.45
N GLY A 20 0.51 -18.96 -30.58
CA GLY A 20 -0.32 -20.09 -31.03
C GLY A 20 -1.36 -20.54 -30.00
N ASN A 21 -1.16 -21.72 -29.41
CA ASN A 21 -2.07 -22.33 -28.44
C ASN A 21 -1.69 -22.07 -26.96
N LYS A 22 -0.57 -21.38 -26.69
CA LYS A 22 -0.20 -20.98 -25.33
C LYS A 22 -1.11 -19.85 -24.84
N LEU A 23 -1.30 -19.78 -23.53
CA LEU A 23 -1.98 -18.64 -22.90
C LEU A 23 -1.00 -17.46 -22.86
N VAL A 24 -1.40 -16.29 -23.34
CA VAL A 24 -0.63 -15.04 -23.19
C VAL A 24 -1.30 -14.22 -22.09
N VAL A 25 -0.53 -13.86 -21.05
CA VAL A 25 -0.99 -13.02 -19.94
C VAL A 25 -0.27 -11.68 -20.03
N VAL A 26 -1.04 -10.61 -20.15
CA VAL A 26 -0.54 -9.24 -20.37
C VAL A 26 -0.88 -8.39 -19.14
N ASP A 27 0.13 -7.86 -18.46
CA ASP A 27 0.03 -6.91 -17.35
C ASP A 27 0.20 -5.47 -17.86
N PHE A 28 -0.88 -4.71 -17.87
CA PHE A 28 -0.85 -3.28 -18.17
C PHE A 28 -0.53 -2.49 -16.91
N THR A 29 0.68 -1.95 -16.88
CA THR A 29 1.33 -1.38 -15.68
C THR A 29 1.77 0.05 -15.92
N ALA A 30 2.26 0.71 -14.88
CA ALA A 30 2.94 2.01 -14.97
C ALA A 30 3.94 2.17 -13.83
N THR A 31 5.10 2.78 -14.10
CA THR A 31 6.14 3.02 -13.08
C THR A 31 5.64 3.78 -11.84
N TRP A 32 4.69 4.73 -12.01
CA TRP A 32 4.10 5.55 -10.94
C TRP A 32 2.97 4.84 -10.16
N CYS A 33 2.42 3.76 -10.68
CA CYS A 33 1.28 3.05 -10.10
C CYS A 33 1.66 2.24 -8.85
N GLY A 34 1.21 2.68 -7.67
CA GLY A 34 1.44 2.00 -6.39
C GLY A 34 0.99 0.54 -6.34
N PRO A 35 -0.27 0.21 -6.67
CA PRO A 35 -0.77 -1.17 -6.69
C PRO A 35 -0.04 -2.06 -7.70
N CYS A 36 0.40 -1.50 -8.83
CA CYS A 36 1.15 -2.24 -9.85
C CYS A 36 2.52 -2.71 -9.31
N ARG A 37 3.23 -1.84 -8.57
CA ARG A 37 4.49 -2.21 -7.90
C ARG A 37 4.31 -3.32 -6.85
N ALA A 38 3.14 -3.42 -6.22
CA ALA A 38 2.84 -4.47 -5.24
C ALA A 38 2.59 -5.85 -5.89
N ILE A 39 1.95 -5.90 -7.06
CA ILE A 39 1.63 -7.16 -7.77
C ILE A 39 2.76 -7.63 -8.69
N ALA A 40 3.63 -6.74 -9.18
CA ALA A 40 4.77 -7.08 -10.05
C ALA A 40 5.61 -8.30 -9.61
N PRO A 41 6.10 -8.42 -8.36
CA PRO A 41 6.88 -9.59 -7.94
C PRO A 41 6.05 -10.87 -7.84
N VAL A 42 4.71 -10.78 -7.73
CA VAL A 42 3.81 -11.94 -7.82
C VAL A 42 3.73 -12.42 -9.26
N PHE A 43 3.54 -11.48 -10.20
CA PHE A 43 3.45 -11.75 -11.64
C PHE A 43 4.71 -12.44 -12.18
N GLU A 44 5.91 -11.98 -11.76
CA GLU A 44 7.19 -12.59 -12.15
C GLU A 44 7.39 -14.02 -11.61
N ARG A 45 6.92 -14.30 -10.38
CA ARG A 45 6.92 -15.67 -9.85
C ARG A 45 5.97 -16.59 -10.63
N LEU A 46 4.80 -16.09 -11.02
CA LEU A 46 3.84 -16.83 -11.84
C LEU A 46 4.39 -17.08 -13.25
N ALA A 47 5.05 -16.09 -13.85
CA ALA A 47 5.75 -16.25 -15.12
C ALA A 47 6.79 -17.37 -15.06
N THR A 48 7.60 -17.39 -14.00
CA THR A 48 8.60 -18.45 -13.78
C THR A 48 7.94 -19.82 -13.58
N THR A 49 6.83 -19.88 -12.82
CA THR A 49 6.12 -21.12 -12.48
C THR A 49 5.38 -21.73 -13.68
N HIS A 50 4.82 -20.89 -14.56
CA HIS A 50 3.98 -21.31 -15.68
C HIS A 50 4.64 -21.16 -17.06
N ALA A 51 5.95 -20.88 -17.13
CA ALA A 51 6.71 -20.64 -18.37
C ALA A 51 6.57 -21.73 -19.47
N ALA A 52 6.27 -22.98 -19.08
CA ALA A 52 6.04 -24.07 -20.03
C ALA A 52 4.68 -23.97 -20.77
N VAL A 53 3.69 -23.31 -20.14
CA VAL A 53 2.26 -23.38 -20.49
C VAL A 53 1.70 -22.01 -20.92
N ALA A 54 2.26 -20.93 -20.37
CA ALA A 54 1.84 -19.57 -20.61
C ALA A 54 3.05 -18.62 -20.83
N VAL A 55 2.83 -17.57 -21.61
CA VAL A 55 3.77 -16.48 -21.88
C VAL A 55 3.29 -15.25 -21.10
N PHE A 56 4.20 -14.59 -20.37
CA PHE A 56 3.88 -13.47 -19.50
C PHE A 56 4.60 -12.23 -19.99
N VAL A 57 3.84 -11.14 -20.09
CA VAL A 57 4.24 -9.92 -20.78
C VAL A 57 3.80 -8.71 -19.97
N LYS A 58 4.64 -7.67 -19.91
CA LYS A 58 4.28 -6.37 -19.37
C LYS A 58 4.16 -5.33 -20.48
N VAL A 59 3.22 -4.42 -20.31
CA VAL A 59 3.03 -3.24 -21.16
C VAL A 59 2.98 -2.04 -20.23
N ASP A 60 3.99 -1.18 -20.27
CA ASP A 60 3.89 0.10 -19.57
C ASP A 60 3.02 1.03 -20.43
N VAL A 61 1.96 1.59 -19.83
CA VAL A 61 1.00 2.43 -20.58
C VAL A 61 1.58 3.79 -20.97
N ASP A 62 2.66 4.23 -20.34
CA ASP A 62 3.35 5.48 -20.70
C ASP A 62 4.24 5.26 -21.95
N ASP A 63 4.94 4.11 -22.03
CA ASP A 63 5.79 3.75 -23.18
C ASP A 63 4.97 3.29 -24.40
N ALA A 64 3.94 2.46 -24.17
CA ALA A 64 3.15 1.77 -25.20
C ALA A 64 1.67 2.20 -25.19
N ALA A 65 1.45 3.51 -25.18
CA ALA A 65 0.12 4.13 -25.13
C ALA A 65 -0.78 3.75 -26.33
N ASP A 66 -0.20 3.33 -27.46
CA ASP A 66 -0.92 2.78 -28.61
C ASP A 66 -1.57 1.42 -28.28
N VAL A 67 -0.81 0.50 -27.67
CA VAL A 67 -1.28 -0.82 -27.24
C VAL A 67 -2.36 -0.69 -26.15
N ALA A 68 -2.12 0.17 -25.16
CA ALA A 68 -3.06 0.41 -24.06
C ALA A 68 -4.42 0.91 -24.57
N ARG A 69 -4.40 1.80 -25.57
CA ARG A 69 -5.60 2.36 -26.21
C ARG A 69 -6.31 1.36 -27.12
N GLU A 70 -5.59 0.55 -27.90
CA GLU A 70 -6.17 -0.55 -28.69
C GLU A 70 -6.86 -1.58 -27.78
N CYS A 71 -6.25 -1.88 -26.63
CA CYS A 71 -6.80 -2.77 -25.61
C CYS A 71 -7.85 -2.12 -24.70
N SER A 72 -8.22 -0.85 -24.92
CA SER A 72 -9.21 -0.10 -24.11
C SER A 72 -8.92 -0.06 -22.60
N VAL A 73 -7.65 -0.01 -22.21
CA VAL A 73 -7.21 0.02 -20.81
C VAL A 73 -7.42 1.41 -20.22
N SER A 74 -8.12 1.48 -19.08
CA SER A 74 -8.50 2.74 -18.40
C SER A 74 -8.04 2.83 -16.94
N SER A 75 -7.46 1.75 -16.40
CA SER A 75 -6.96 1.67 -15.02
C SER A 75 -5.83 0.65 -14.93
N MET A 76 -4.87 0.85 -14.03
CA MET A 76 -3.76 -0.08 -13.83
C MET A 76 -3.69 -0.54 -12.36
N PRO A 77 -3.31 -1.80 -12.09
CA PRO A 77 -2.98 -2.83 -13.07
C PRO A 77 -4.25 -3.39 -13.75
N THR A 78 -4.15 -3.73 -15.03
CA THR A 78 -5.19 -4.50 -15.75
C THR A 78 -4.54 -5.70 -16.40
N PHE A 79 -5.17 -6.87 -16.26
CA PHE A 79 -4.67 -8.14 -16.78
C PHE A 79 -5.56 -8.65 -17.91
N HIS A 80 -4.97 -8.85 -19.09
CA HIS A 80 -5.63 -9.45 -20.24
C HIS A 80 -5.08 -10.84 -20.54
N PHE A 81 -5.98 -11.77 -20.84
CA PHE A 81 -5.68 -13.17 -21.10
C PHE A 81 -6.05 -13.52 -22.54
N TYR A 82 -5.05 -13.72 -23.40
CA TYR A 82 -5.27 -14.09 -24.79
C TYR A 82 -4.93 -15.56 -25.03
N ARG A 83 -5.69 -16.19 -25.93
CA ARG A 83 -5.44 -17.55 -26.42
C ARG A 83 -5.79 -17.59 -27.90
N SER A 84 -4.88 -18.11 -28.73
CA SER A 84 -5.08 -18.18 -30.20
C SER A 84 -5.48 -16.81 -30.79
N GLY A 85 -4.83 -15.74 -30.34
CA GLY A 85 -5.10 -14.34 -30.75
C GLY A 85 -6.39 -13.71 -30.20
N SER A 86 -7.24 -14.45 -29.50
CA SER A 86 -8.53 -13.95 -28.98
C SER A 86 -8.46 -13.67 -27.47
N LEU A 87 -9.09 -12.57 -27.02
CA LEU A 87 -9.23 -12.25 -25.60
C LEU A 87 -10.23 -13.21 -24.95
N VAL A 88 -9.79 -13.95 -23.93
CA VAL A 88 -10.58 -14.96 -23.21
C VAL A 88 -11.10 -14.42 -21.88
N HIS A 89 -10.28 -13.62 -21.18
CA HIS A 89 -10.61 -13.05 -19.88
C HIS A 89 -9.92 -11.70 -19.67
N GLN A 90 -10.53 -10.82 -18.89
CA GLN A 90 -9.94 -9.56 -18.44
C GLN A 90 -10.41 -9.22 -17.03
N PHE A 91 -9.53 -8.61 -16.23
CA PHE A 91 -9.92 -7.94 -14.98
C PHE A 91 -8.93 -6.82 -14.64
N SER A 92 -9.35 -5.88 -13.80
CA SER A 92 -8.51 -4.79 -13.28
C SER A 92 -8.38 -4.87 -11.76
N GLY A 93 -7.25 -4.36 -11.24
CA GLY A 93 -6.90 -4.36 -9.83
C GLY A 93 -5.83 -5.38 -9.44
N ALA A 94 -5.11 -5.08 -8.37
CA ALA A 94 -3.97 -5.87 -7.87
C ALA A 94 -4.41 -7.10 -7.04
N ASP A 95 -5.28 -7.94 -7.59
CA ASP A 95 -5.80 -9.15 -6.92
C ASP A 95 -5.03 -10.41 -7.34
N GLN A 96 -4.16 -10.88 -6.46
CA GLN A 96 -3.39 -12.13 -6.63
C GLN A 96 -4.27 -13.39 -6.69
N GLY A 97 -5.42 -13.40 -6.00
CA GLY A 97 -6.32 -14.54 -6.00
C GLY A 97 -7.01 -14.72 -7.35
N GLN A 98 -7.54 -13.62 -7.91
CA GLN A 98 -8.13 -13.61 -9.25
C GLN A 98 -7.09 -13.90 -10.34
N LEU A 99 -5.87 -13.35 -10.23
CA LEU A 99 -4.77 -13.64 -11.16
C LEU A 99 -4.46 -15.14 -11.22
N ASN A 100 -4.28 -15.77 -10.06
CA ASN A 100 -4.00 -17.21 -9.97
C ASN A 100 -5.17 -18.06 -10.51
N ALA A 101 -6.41 -17.70 -10.17
CA ALA A 101 -7.60 -18.41 -10.62
C ALA A 101 -7.78 -18.34 -12.14
N ALA A 102 -7.61 -17.16 -12.74
CA ALA A 102 -7.70 -16.96 -14.19
C ALA A 102 -6.61 -17.73 -14.95
N ILE A 103 -5.37 -17.74 -14.44
CA ILE A 103 -4.29 -18.57 -15.02
C ILE A 103 -4.67 -20.06 -14.93
N ALA A 104 -5.11 -20.55 -13.77
CA ALA A 104 -5.48 -21.96 -13.59
C ALA A 104 -6.67 -22.40 -14.45
N GLN A 105 -7.64 -21.50 -14.69
CA GLN A 105 -8.82 -21.75 -15.51
C GLN A 105 -8.55 -21.74 -17.01
N HIS A 106 -7.64 -20.87 -17.48
CA HIS A 106 -7.42 -20.65 -18.92
C HIS A 106 -6.11 -21.23 -19.46
N ALA A 107 -5.17 -21.61 -18.60
CA ALA A 107 -3.99 -22.37 -19.01
C ALA A 107 -4.43 -23.71 -19.63
N PRO A 108 -3.86 -24.12 -20.78
CA PRO A 108 -4.17 -25.42 -21.34
C PRO A 108 -3.76 -26.53 -20.35
N SER A 109 -4.76 -27.25 -19.84
CA SER A 109 -4.54 -28.46 -19.04
C SER A 109 -3.76 -29.48 -19.87
N ALA A 110 -2.74 -30.09 -19.27
CA ALA A 110 -1.95 -31.15 -19.90
C ALA A 110 -2.81 -32.33 -20.39
N ALA A 111 -4.04 -32.47 -19.88
CA ALA A 111 -5.01 -33.49 -20.29
C ALA A 111 -5.69 -33.24 -21.66
N SER A 112 -5.56 -32.06 -22.28
CA SER A 112 -6.27 -31.73 -23.54
C SER A 112 -5.35 -31.52 -24.75
N VAL A 113 -4.08 -31.96 -24.69
CA VAL A 113 -3.22 -32.00 -25.88
C VAL A 113 -3.64 -33.21 -26.72
N SER A 114 -4.47 -32.96 -27.73
CA SER A 114 -4.83 -33.98 -28.72
C SER A 114 -3.58 -34.35 -29.52
N PHE A 115 -2.97 -35.49 -29.17
CA PHE A 115 -1.81 -36.03 -29.88
C PHE A 115 -2.20 -36.44 -31.30
N ALA A 116 -1.96 -35.54 -32.26
CA ALA A 116 -2.16 -35.78 -33.68
C ALA A 116 -1.04 -36.67 -34.24
N GLY A 117 -0.99 -37.92 -33.79
CA GLY A 117 -0.11 -38.96 -34.30
C GLY A 117 -0.86 -40.28 -34.38
N SER A 118 -0.66 -41.03 -35.46
CA SER A 118 -1.25 -42.35 -35.69
C SER A 118 -0.63 -43.39 -34.74
N GLY A 119 -1.18 -43.48 -33.52
CA GLY A 119 -0.71 -44.41 -32.50
C GLY A 119 -1.51 -45.72 -32.46
N ASN A 120 -0.82 -46.86 -32.62
CA ASN A 120 -1.39 -48.18 -32.36
C ASN A 120 -1.84 -48.31 -30.88
N ARG A 121 -3.00 -48.91 -30.65
CA ARG A 121 -3.45 -49.26 -29.29
C ARG A 121 -2.95 -50.65 -28.91
N LEU A 122 -2.14 -50.75 -27.86
CA LEU A 122 -1.89 -52.00 -27.15
C LEU A 122 -3.00 -52.19 -26.11
N GLY A 123 -3.84 -53.21 -26.30
CA GLY A 123 -5.07 -53.41 -25.53
C GLY A 123 -5.51 -54.87 -25.46
N SER A 124 -4.69 -55.71 -24.83
CA SER A 124 -5.01 -57.07 -24.33
C SER A 124 -3.88 -57.43 -23.34
N SER A 125 -4.11 -57.92 -22.12
CA SER A 125 -5.36 -58.37 -21.47
C SER A 125 -5.25 -58.29 -19.93
N ALA A 126 -6.39 -58.39 -19.25
CA ALA A 126 -6.62 -58.79 -17.85
C ALA A 126 -5.45 -58.79 -16.82
N GLY A 127 -5.60 -58.01 -15.74
CA GLY A 127 -4.82 -58.10 -14.50
C GLY A 127 -5.32 -57.09 -13.45
N GLY A 128 -5.44 -57.50 -12.19
CA GLY A 128 -5.97 -56.66 -11.09
C GLY A 128 -5.01 -55.55 -10.61
N PRO A 129 -5.46 -54.64 -9.72
CA PRO A 129 -4.68 -53.49 -9.29
C PRO A 129 -3.55 -53.89 -8.33
N PRO A 130 -2.30 -53.42 -8.52
CA PRO A 130 -1.25 -53.58 -7.52
C PRO A 130 -1.43 -52.58 -6.38
N THR A 131 -1.53 -53.10 -5.15
CA THR A 131 -1.43 -52.34 -3.90
C THR A 131 -0.06 -51.65 -3.81
N ILE A 132 -0.04 -50.38 -3.43
CA ILE A 132 1.20 -49.64 -3.15
C ILE A 132 1.60 -49.92 -1.70
N ASP A 133 2.73 -50.59 -1.51
CA ASP A 133 3.35 -50.82 -0.20
C ASP A 133 4.32 -49.68 0.16
N TRP A 134 4.27 -49.21 1.41
CA TRP A 134 5.06 -48.09 1.93
C TRP A 134 6.07 -48.59 2.97
N GLY A 135 7.12 -49.28 2.49
CA GLY A 135 8.24 -49.75 3.30
C GLY A 135 9.33 -48.70 3.49
N ALA A 136 9.57 -48.29 4.74
CA ALA A 136 10.69 -47.44 5.15
C ALA A 136 11.76 -48.29 5.92
N PRO A 137 12.89 -47.74 6.41
CA PRO A 137 14.19 -47.98 5.79
C PRO A 137 15.22 -48.67 6.71
N ASN A 138 16.22 -49.41 6.19
CA ASN A 138 17.54 -49.46 6.86
C ASN A 138 18.77 -50.03 6.09
N VAL A 139 19.93 -49.52 6.51
CA VAL A 139 21.35 -50.00 6.50
C VAL A 139 22.00 -50.88 5.40
N ALA A 140 23.15 -50.35 4.93
CA ALA A 140 24.52 -50.92 4.91
C ALA A 140 25.03 -51.90 3.82
N ALA A 141 26.22 -51.53 3.30
CA ALA A 141 27.34 -52.33 2.76
C ALA A 141 27.08 -53.22 1.51
N SER A 142 27.91 -53.19 0.45
CA SER A 142 29.38 -53.30 0.47
C SER A 142 30.04 -52.90 -0.86
N LEU A 143 31.38 -52.76 -0.83
CA LEU A 143 32.27 -52.53 -2.00
C LEU A 143 32.53 -53.82 -2.81
N PRO A 144 33.15 -53.73 -4.00
CA PRO A 144 34.60 -54.05 -4.06
C PRO A 144 35.46 -53.15 -4.97
N ALA A 145 36.79 -53.27 -4.83
CA ALA A 145 37.84 -52.71 -5.69
C ALA A 145 38.25 -53.74 -6.81
N SER A 146 39.25 -53.60 -7.69
CA SER A 146 40.42 -52.70 -7.85
C SER A 146 41.01 -52.76 -9.29
N THR A 147 42.21 -52.17 -9.51
CA THR A 147 43.09 -52.18 -10.73
C THR A 147 42.73 -51.25 -11.91
N GLY A 148 43.66 -50.54 -12.57
CA GLY A 148 45.08 -50.23 -12.27
C GLY A 148 45.89 -49.66 -13.47
N VAL A 149 47.04 -48.98 -13.21
CA VAL A 149 48.12 -48.59 -14.18
C VAL A 149 47.78 -47.43 -15.17
N THR A 150 48.61 -46.44 -15.59
CA THR A 150 50.01 -45.90 -15.42
C THR A 150 49.97 -44.35 -15.67
N GLY A 151 51.00 -43.48 -15.47
CA GLY A 151 52.36 -43.60 -14.88
C GLY A 151 53.43 -42.67 -15.54
N SER A 152 54.16 -41.85 -14.74
CA SER A 152 55.40 -41.06 -15.07
C SER A 152 55.27 -39.75 -15.91
N GLY A 153 56.04 -38.66 -15.69
CA GLY A 153 57.01 -38.33 -14.63
C GLY A 153 57.92 -37.09 -14.88
N SER A 154 58.69 -36.70 -13.84
CA SER A 154 59.75 -35.65 -13.71
C SER A 154 59.29 -34.28 -13.14
N GLY A 155 59.91 -33.60 -12.15
CA GLY A 155 61.26 -33.66 -11.53
C GLY A 155 62.02 -32.33 -11.78
N ALA A 156 62.76 -31.66 -10.87
CA ALA A 156 63.03 -31.81 -9.42
C ALA A 156 63.63 -30.49 -8.82
N ALA A 157 63.67 -30.38 -7.47
CA ALA A 157 64.67 -29.80 -6.54
C ALA A 157 65.79 -28.79 -7.00
N ALA A 158 66.43 -27.93 -6.16
CA ALA A 158 66.26 -27.41 -4.78
C ALA A 158 67.40 -26.38 -4.45
N SER A 159 67.37 -25.71 -3.27
CA SER A 159 68.49 -24.96 -2.60
C SER A 159 69.00 -23.64 -3.26
N GLY A 160 69.46 -22.58 -2.54
CA GLY A 160 69.45 -22.26 -1.10
C GLY A 160 70.44 -21.13 -0.67
N SER A 161 70.05 -20.33 0.35
CA SER A 161 70.88 -19.52 1.30
C SER A 161 71.61 -18.18 0.94
N ALA A 162 71.68 -17.30 1.96
CA ALA A 162 72.74 -16.30 2.31
C ALA A 162 72.64 -14.76 2.02
N ALA A 163 72.03 -14.03 2.98
CA ALA A 163 72.52 -12.87 3.79
C ALA A 163 73.18 -11.55 3.24
N ALA A 164 72.56 -10.40 3.63
CA ALA A 164 73.13 -9.16 4.29
C ALA A 164 74.12 -8.23 3.51
N PRO A 165 74.36 -6.91 3.86
CA PRO A 165 74.30 -6.28 5.21
C PRO A 165 73.87 -4.77 5.41
N SER A 166 73.63 -4.40 6.70
CA SER A 166 74.01 -3.15 7.47
C SER A 166 73.49 -1.73 7.09
N ALA A 167 73.36 -0.70 7.95
CA ALA A 167 73.52 -0.41 9.42
C ALA A 167 72.48 0.70 9.82
N ALA A 168 72.15 1.09 11.07
CA ALA A 168 72.88 1.29 12.35
C ALA A 168 71.90 1.13 13.56
N SER A 169 72.28 0.51 14.70
CA SER A 169 72.85 1.09 15.96
C SER A 169 71.79 1.82 16.85
N ASP A 170 71.68 1.68 18.19
CA ASP A 170 72.52 1.04 19.24
C ASP A 170 71.69 0.45 20.43
N ASP A 171 72.29 -0.53 21.12
CA ASP A 171 72.17 -0.96 22.54
C ASP A 171 70.85 -1.46 23.22
N ALA A 172 71.06 -2.15 24.37
CA ALA A 172 70.13 -2.67 25.40
C ALA A 172 69.53 -4.11 25.26
N PRO A 173 69.23 -4.81 26.39
CA PRO A 173 69.29 -6.28 26.46
C PRO A 173 67.98 -7.06 26.21
N LYS A 174 68.12 -8.39 26.13
CA LYS A 174 67.06 -9.37 25.82
C LYS A 174 65.99 -9.49 26.93
N ASN A 175 64.75 -9.69 26.49
CA ASN A 175 63.55 -10.06 27.27
C ASN A 175 63.03 -9.01 28.28
N ASP A 176 62.29 -8.03 27.76
CA ASP A 176 61.24 -7.35 28.50
C ASP A 176 59.95 -7.37 27.65
N LYS A 177 59.00 -8.26 27.98
CA LYS A 177 57.69 -8.36 27.28
C LYS A 177 56.73 -7.25 27.72
N ARG A 178 57.20 -5.99 27.73
CA ARG A 178 56.35 -4.84 28.01
C ARG A 178 55.41 -4.62 26.81
N LEU A 179 54.11 -4.52 27.09
CA LEU A 179 53.05 -4.25 26.11
C LEU A 179 53.26 -2.83 25.54
N ARG A 180 54.07 -2.73 24.48
CA ARG A 180 54.26 -1.47 23.74
C ARG A 180 53.15 -1.32 22.71
N VAL A 181 52.51 -0.16 22.71
CA VAL A 181 51.59 0.26 21.64
C VAL A 181 52.43 0.74 20.44
N ASN A 182 51.98 0.46 19.22
CA ASN A 182 52.58 1.05 18.04
C ASN A 182 52.10 2.49 17.88
N GLU A 183 52.98 3.46 18.14
CA GLU A 183 52.68 4.89 18.10
C GLU A 183 52.11 5.38 16.75
N SER A 184 52.48 4.76 15.61
CA SER A 184 51.92 5.17 14.32
C SER A 184 50.44 4.77 14.19
N PHE A 185 50.07 3.57 14.63
CA PHE A 185 48.68 3.13 14.63
C PHE A 185 47.85 3.86 15.69
N LEU A 186 48.46 4.19 16.83
CA LEU A 186 47.83 5.02 17.86
C LEU A 186 47.56 6.43 17.35
N ALA A 187 48.51 7.05 16.66
CA ALA A 187 48.33 8.36 16.02
C ALA A 187 47.15 8.36 15.03
N SER A 188 47.04 7.34 14.17
CA SER A 188 45.91 7.22 13.23
C SER A 188 44.56 7.05 13.95
N LEU A 189 44.48 6.25 15.01
CA LEU A 189 43.23 6.11 15.80
C LEU A 189 42.85 7.41 16.53
N LEU A 190 43.83 8.17 17.03
CA LEU A 190 43.62 9.48 17.64
C LEU A 190 43.15 10.52 16.60
N GLU A 191 43.72 10.49 15.39
CA GLU A 191 43.35 11.38 14.28
C GLU A 191 41.91 11.12 13.80
N MET A 192 41.45 9.86 13.85
CA MET A 192 40.06 9.48 13.61
C MET A 192 39.12 9.76 14.80
N GLY A 193 39.62 10.36 15.88
CA GLY A 193 38.81 10.87 17.01
C GLY A 193 38.52 9.86 18.12
N PHE A 194 39.17 8.68 18.14
CA PHE A 194 39.00 7.74 19.25
C PHE A 194 39.77 8.21 20.50
N PRO A 195 39.20 8.11 21.71
CA PRO A 195 39.90 8.47 22.95
C PRO A 195 41.21 7.68 23.13
N ARG A 196 42.26 8.32 23.65
CA ARG A 196 43.59 7.70 23.81
C ARG A 196 43.55 6.37 24.57
N VAL A 197 42.86 6.33 25.72
CA VAL A 197 42.73 5.12 26.53
C VAL A 197 42.08 3.98 25.75
N ARG A 198 41.04 4.30 24.97
CA ARG A 198 40.31 3.35 24.12
C ARG A 198 41.17 2.82 22.98
N ALA A 199 41.90 3.70 22.30
CA ALA A 199 42.82 3.33 21.22
C ALA A 199 44.01 2.50 21.73
N GLU A 200 44.58 2.84 22.88
CA GLU A 200 45.65 2.07 23.54
C GLU A 200 45.13 0.68 23.99
N LYS A 201 43.95 0.60 24.64
CA LYS A 201 43.28 -0.65 25.03
C LYS A 201 43.02 -1.54 23.80
N ALA A 202 42.53 -0.97 22.70
CA ALA A 202 42.29 -1.68 21.44
C ALA A 202 43.59 -2.22 20.81
N LEU A 203 44.64 -1.41 20.71
CA LEU A 203 45.92 -1.84 20.12
C LEU A 203 46.63 -2.88 20.99
N ILE A 204 46.54 -2.78 22.31
CA ILE A 204 47.06 -3.78 23.26
C ILE A 204 46.34 -5.12 23.10
N LEU A 205 45.01 -5.13 23.07
CA LEU A 205 44.20 -6.36 23.01
C LEU A 205 44.20 -7.02 21.62
N THR A 206 44.28 -6.23 20.55
CA THR A 206 44.44 -6.75 19.18
C THR A 206 45.86 -7.21 18.87
N GLY A 207 46.85 -6.76 19.67
CA GLY A 207 48.27 -7.10 19.52
C GLY A 207 49.01 -6.29 18.46
N ASN A 208 48.63 -5.02 18.27
CA ASN A 208 49.20 -4.08 17.28
C ASN A 208 49.20 -4.59 15.82
N LYS A 209 48.18 -5.34 15.39
CA LYS A 209 48.14 -5.97 14.06
C LYS A 209 47.97 -4.97 12.91
N SER A 210 47.01 -4.04 13.04
CA SER A 210 46.73 -2.97 12.08
C SER A 210 45.84 -1.90 12.74
N VAL A 211 45.69 -0.75 12.07
CA VAL A 211 44.74 0.31 12.49
C VAL A 211 43.30 -0.22 12.42
N ASP A 212 42.95 -0.94 11.36
CA ASP A 212 41.60 -1.48 11.14
C ASP A 212 41.17 -2.48 12.21
N ALA A 213 42.10 -3.35 12.65
CA ALA A 213 41.82 -4.28 13.75
C ALA A 213 41.55 -3.53 15.06
N GLY A 214 42.24 -2.41 15.30
CA GLY A 214 41.97 -1.51 16.41
C GLY A 214 40.57 -0.89 16.31
N MET A 215 40.17 -0.39 15.13
CA MET A 215 38.83 0.15 14.90
C MET A 215 37.73 -0.89 15.08
N GLU A 216 37.87 -2.07 14.49
CA GLU A 216 36.90 -3.16 14.60
C GLU A 216 36.68 -3.56 16.07
N TRP A 217 37.76 -3.65 16.85
CA TRP A 217 37.66 -3.90 18.29
C TRP A 217 36.93 -2.77 19.02
N VAL A 218 37.21 -1.50 18.71
CA VAL A 218 36.54 -0.35 19.33
C VAL A 218 35.04 -0.30 19.01
N PHE A 219 34.63 -0.62 17.78
CA PHE A 219 33.21 -0.70 17.42
C PHE A 219 32.51 -1.90 18.06
N ALA A 220 33.18 -3.05 18.18
CA ALA A 220 32.60 -4.24 18.79
C ALA A 220 32.33 -4.11 20.30
N HIS A 221 32.99 -3.16 20.98
CA HIS A 221 32.89 -2.93 22.43
C HIS A 221 32.39 -1.52 22.77
N SER A 222 31.79 -0.79 21.81
CA SER A 222 31.42 0.63 21.99
C SER A 222 30.45 0.90 23.14
N ASP A 223 29.67 -0.11 23.51
CA ASP A 223 28.59 -0.04 24.50
C ASP A 223 29.03 -0.56 25.89
N ASP A 224 30.28 -1.03 26.02
CA ASP A 224 30.84 -1.50 27.29
C ASP A 224 31.17 -0.33 28.22
N ALA A 225 30.58 -0.34 29.42
CA ALA A 225 30.71 0.76 30.39
C ALA A 225 32.14 1.01 30.90
N ASP A 226 33.06 0.05 30.73
CA ASP A 226 34.47 0.12 31.11
C ASP A 226 35.41 0.42 29.92
N ILE A 227 34.91 0.67 28.70
CA ILE A 227 35.78 0.83 27.52
C ILE A 227 36.81 1.97 27.65
N ASP A 228 36.45 3.05 28.36
CA ASP A 228 37.33 4.20 28.61
C ASP A 228 38.09 4.12 29.95
N GLU A 229 37.94 3.04 30.72
CA GLU A 229 38.73 2.82 31.95
C GLU A 229 40.13 2.25 31.59
N PRO A 230 41.23 2.84 32.10
CA PRO A 230 42.58 2.39 31.78
C PRO A 230 42.85 0.97 32.31
N LEU A 231 43.52 0.15 31.48
CA LEU A 231 43.86 -1.24 31.79
C LEU A 231 44.70 -1.36 33.08
N GLN A 232 44.07 -1.79 34.17
CA GLN A 232 44.77 -2.11 35.42
C GLN A 232 45.55 -3.42 35.27
N MET A 233 46.86 -3.32 35.02
CA MET A 233 47.75 -4.48 35.03
C MET A 233 48.05 -4.91 36.47
N VAL A 234 47.43 -5.99 36.92
CA VAL A 234 47.79 -6.65 38.20
C VAL A 234 49.08 -7.42 38.01
N THR A 235 50.22 -6.78 38.25
CA THR A 235 51.52 -7.45 38.33
C THR A 235 51.59 -8.25 39.63
N SER A 236 51.36 -9.56 39.54
CA SER A 236 51.69 -10.49 40.63
C SER A 236 53.21 -10.67 40.74
N SER A 237 53.84 -9.73 41.46
CA SER A 237 55.23 -9.81 41.88
C SER A 237 55.27 -9.79 43.40
N GLU A 238 55.94 -10.76 44.00
CA GLU A 238 56.07 -10.91 45.45
C GLU A 238 56.98 -9.82 46.03
N ASP A 239 56.51 -9.11 47.06
CA ASP A 239 57.22 -8.93 48.35
C ASP A 239 56.45 -8.00 49.30
N GLY A 240 56.49 -8.29 50.61
CA GLY A 240 56.05 -7.36 51.67
C GLY A 240 54.58 -7.45 52.11
N ALA A 241 54.25 -8.43 52.95
CA ALA A 241 52.99 -8.43 53.69
C ALA A 241 52.91 -7.29 54.73
N PRO A 242 51.70 -6.80 55.03
CA PRO A 242 51.24 -6.94 56.42
C PRO A 242 49.91 -7.69 56.54
N ALA A 243 49.72 -8.32 57.70
CA ALA A 243 48.72 -9.33 57.95
C ALA A 243 47.26 -8.89 57.67
N LYS A 244 46.57 -9.63 56.79
CA LYS A 244 45.11 -9.80 56.84
C LYS A 244 44.81 -11.08 57.61
N PRO A 245 43.73 -11.15 58.42
CA PRO A 245 43.43 -12.33 59.22
C PRO A 245 43.25 -13.55 58.31
N THR A 246 44.02 -14.61 58.58
CA THR A 246 44.05 -15.83 57.79
C THR A 246 42.77 -16.64 57.97
N LEU A 247 41.76 -16.31 57.19
CA LEU A 247 40.70 -17.27 56.87
C LEU A 247 41.37 -18.48 56.20
N THR A 248 41.05 -19.70 56.63
CA THR A 248 41.76 -20.87 56.12
C THR A 248 41.54 -21.07 54.62
N GLU A 249 42.52 -21.64 53.92
CA GLU A 249 42.47 -21.78 52.46
C GLU A 249 41.23 -22.59 52.00
N GLU A 250 40.80 -23.53 52.84
CA GLU A 250 39.58 -24.31 52.66
C GLU A 250 38.30 -23.45 52.72
N GLU A 251 38.19 -22.53 53.68
CA GLU A 251 37.05 -21.62 53.81
C GLU A 251 37.00 -20.58 52.68
N ALA A 252 38.16 -20.11 52.22
CA ALA A 252 38.24 -19.21 51.06
C ALA A 252 37.77 -19.94 49.78
N ARG A 253 38.23 -21.17 49.56
CA ARG A 253 37.75 -22.04 48.46
C ARG A 253 36.26 -22.40 48.63
N ALA A 254 35.76 -22.58 49.85
CA ALA A 254 34.34 -22.82 50.12
C ALA A 254 33.46 -21.61 49.80
N LYS A 255 33.86 -20.39 50.20
CA LYS A 255 33.16 -19.14 49.86
C LYS A 255 33.19 -18.89 48.34
N GLY A 256 34.32 -19.15 47.67
CA GLY A 256 34.41 -19.09 46.20
C GLY A 256 33.43 -20.06 45.52
N ARG A 257 33.39 -21.33 45.93
CA ARG A 257 32.42 -22.32 45.43
C ARG A 257 30.97 -21.89 45.68
N ALA A 258 30.66 -21.37 46.87
CA ALA A 258 29.32 -20.88 47.20
C ALA A 258 28.89 -19.68 46.33
N LEU A 259 29.81 -18.74 46.05
CA LEU A 259 29.54 -17.61 45.15
C LEU A 259 29.32 -18.05 43.70
N VAL A 260 30.07 -19.03 43.21
CA VAL A 260 29.86 -19.60 41.86
C VAL A 260 28.51 -20.30 41.75
N VAL A 261 28.11 -21.08 42.76
CA VAL A 261 26.77 -21.72 42.82
C VAL A 261 25.66 -20.67 42.89
N ALA A 262 25.82 -19.63 43.71
CA ALA A 262 24.85 -18.54 43.80
C ALA A 262 24.75 -17.71 42.50
N ALA A 263 25.88 -17.47 41.82
CA ALA A 263 25.91 -16.79 40.53
C ALA A 263 25.23 -17.63 39.43
N ARG A 264 25.46 -18.94 39.41
CA ARG A 264 24.78 -19.87 38.51
C ARG A 264 23.27 -19.90 38.77
N ALA A 265 22.85 -20.02 40.03
CA ALA A 265 21.44 -19.98 40.41
C ALA A 265 20.75 -18.66 40.02
N LYS A 266 21.44 -17.52 40.14
CA LYS A 266 20.94 -16.22 39.65
C LYS A 266 20.81 -16.18 38.12
N ARG A 267 21.79 -16.67 37.37
CA ARG A 267 21.72 -16.75 35.89
C ARG A 267 20.57 -17.66 35.43
N GLU A 268 20.45 -18.84 36.01
CA GLU A 268 19.35 -19.77 35.73
C GLU A 268 17.97 -19.20 36.12
N ALA A 269 17.88 -18.35 37.14
CA ALA A 269 16.65 -17.64 37.50
C ALA A 269 16.28 -16.53 36.50
N ILE A 270 17.26 -15.77 36.01
CA ILE A 270 17.08 -14.74 34.97
C ILE A 270 16.63 -15.40 33.65
N GLU A 271 17.33 -16.45 33.21
CA GLU A 271 16.97 -17.20 31.99
C GLU A 271 15.55 -17.80 32.07
N LYS A 272 15.15 -18.31 33.24
CA LYS A 272 13.77 -18.77 33.49
C LYS A 272 12.76 -17.62 33.47
N ALA A 273 13.09 -16.45 34.02
CA ALA A 273 12.21 -15.28 33.96
C ALA A 273 12.02 -14.78 32.52
N GLU A 274 13.11 -14.65 31.76
CA GLU A 274 13.07 -14.26 30.35
C GLU A 274 12.32 -15.26 29.47
N SER A 275 12.52 -16.57 29.67
CA SER A 275 11.77 -17.57 28.89
C SER A 275 10.26 -17.51 29.15
N VAL A 276 9.84 -17.27 30.40
CA VAL A 276 8.44 -17.04 30.77
C VAL A 276 7.90 -15.73 30.18
N GLU A 277 8.70 -14.67 30.10
CA GLU A 277 8.31 -13.40 29.48
C GLU A 277 8.20 -13.49 27.96
N ARG A 278 9.16 -14.15 27.29
CA ARG A 278 9.11 -14.44 25.84
C ARG A 278 7.86 -15.26 25.50
N GLU A 279 7.53 -16.27 26.29
CA GLU A 279 6.32 -17.07 26.07
C GLU A 279 5.02 -16.28 26.33
N LYS A 280 4.99 -15.42 27.37
CA LYS A 280 3.87 -14.47 27.56
C LYS A 280 3.73 -13.50 26.39
N SER A 281 4.83 -13.00 25.84
CA SER A 281 4.86 -12.11 24.67
C SER A 281 4.38 -12.82 23.40
N ARG A 282 4.75 -14.09 23.19
CA ARG A 282 4.21 -14.95 22.12
C ARG A 282 2.70 -15.14 22.24
N ILE A 283 2.20 -15.38 23.45
CA ILE A 283 0.76 -15.57 23.70
C ILE A 283 -0.01 -14.24 23.54
N SER A 284 0.53 -13.11 24.01
CA SER A 284 -0.13 -11.81 23.91
C SER A 284 -0.17 -11.29 22.46
N SER A 285 0.93 -11.42 21.71
CA SER A 285 0.98 -11.10 20.27
C SER A 285 0.05 -12.01 19.46
N GLY A 286 0.02 -13.32 19.75
CA GLY A 286 -0.94 -14.24 19.15
C GLY A 286 -2.40 -13.84 19.39
N LYS A 287 -2.75 -13.46 20.63
CA LYS A 287 -4.10 -12.95 20.99
C LYS A 287 -4.42 -11.60 20.34
N ALA A 288 -3.44 -10.72 20.18
CA ALA A 288 -3.61 -9.46 19.46
C ALA A 288 -3.94 -9.72 17.98
N MET A 289 -3.21 -10.62 17.33
CA MET A 289 -3.42 -10.99 15.92
C MET A 289 -4.74 -11.73 15.68
N SER A 290 -5.21 -12.57 16.62
CA SER A 290 -6.55 -13.16 16.51
C SER A 290 -7.65 -12.10 16.67
N LYS A 291 -7.49 -11.18 17.63
CA LYS A 291 -8.47 -10.11 17.87
C LYS A 291 -8.60 -9.15 16.69
N THR A 292 -7.48 -8.70 16.10
CA THR A 292 -7.51 -7.80 14.94
C THR A 292 -8.12 -8.48 13.71
N ARG A 293 -7.90 -9.80 13.54
CA ARG A 293 -8.57 -10.60 12.50
C ARG A 293 -10.08 -10.69 12.73
N GLU A 294 -10.52 -10.99 13.95
CA GLU A 294 -11.95 -11.02 14.30
C GLU A 294 -12.65 -9.67 14.09
N GLU A 295 -11.97 -8.57 14.45
CA GLU A 295 -12.45 -7.20 14.22
C GLU A 295 -12.57 -6.88 12.72
N LEU A 296 -11.61 -7.29 11.89
CA LEU A 296 -11.66 -7.13 10.43
C LEU A 296 -12.78 -7.95 9.79
N ASP A 297 -12.90 -9.23 10.15
CA ASP A 297 -13.98 -10.11 9.68
C ASP A 297 -15.37 -9.57 10.09
N ALA A 298 -15.50 -9.00 11.30
CA ALA A 298 -16.74 -8.38 11.77
C ALA A 298 -17.09 -7.10 10.99
N LEU A 299 -16.09 -6.29 10.60
CA LEU A 299 -16.30 -5.12 9.75
C LEU A 299 -16.68 -5.51 8.32
N GLN A 300 -16.09 -6.56 7.76
CA GLN A 300 -16.47 -7.11 6.45
C GLN A 300 -17.92 -7.60 6.47
N ARG A 301 -18.31 -8.45 7.43
CA ARG A 301 -19.70 -8.92 7.58
C ARG A 301 -20.73 -7.78 7.71
N LYS A 302 -20.37 -6.67 8.36
CA LYS A 302 -21.22 -5.47 8.44
C LYS A 302 -21.38 -4.80 7.06
N ARG A 303 -20.26 -4.58 6.34
CA ARG A 303 -20.29 -4.02 4.97
C ARG A 303 -21.09 -4.88 4.02
N ASP A 304 -20.94 -6.20 4.06
CA ASP A 304 -21.68 -7.13 3.21
C ASP A 304 -23.19 -7.13 3.51
N ALA A 305 -23.55 -7.04 4.80
CA ALA A 305 -24.96 -6.93 5.22
C ALA A 305 -25.59 -5.59 4.80
N GLU A 306 -24.83 -4.49 4.83
CA GLU A 306 -25.27 -3.18 4.33
C GLU A 306 -25.37 -3.15 2.80
N ALA A 307 -24.41 -3.76 2.09
CA ALA A 307 -24.43 -3.91 0.64
C ALA A 307 -25.67 -4.71 0.19
N ARG A 308 -25.96 -5.87 0.80
CA ARG A 308 -27.17 -6.66 0.51
C ARG A 308 -28.47 -5.92 0.85
N LYS A 309 -28.49 -5.10 1.90
CA LYS A 309 -29.65 -4.24 2.21
C LYS A 309 -29.85 -3.17 1.14
N LYS A 310 -28.77 -2.53 0.69
CA LYS A 310 -28.80 -1.52 -0.38
C LYS A 310 -29.23 -2.13 -1.71
N GLU A 311 -28.63 -3.24 -2.13
CA GLU A 311 -29.00 -3.98 -3.34
C GLU A 311 -30.49 -4.38 -3.33
N LYS A 312 -30.99 -4.89 -2.20
CA LYS A 312 -32.42 -5.22 -2.04
C LYS A 312 -33.33 -3.99 -2.11
N ALA A 313 -32.89 -2.85 -1.59
CA ALA A 313 -33.62 -1.58 -1.67
C ALA A 313 -33.63 -1.03 -3.11
N ASP A 314 -32.50 -1.05 -3.79
CA ASP A 314 -32.35 -0.60 -5.18
C ASP A 314 -33.15 -1.50 -6.14
N ALA A 315 -33.13 -2.82 -5.95
CA ALA A 315 -33.96 -3.77 -6.68
C ALA A 315 -35.47 -3.57 -6.42
N ALA A 316 -35.86 -3.28 -5.17
CA ALA A 316 -37.25 -2.95 -4.84
C ALA A 316 -37.69 -1.62 -5.48
N ALA A 317 -36.82 -0.61 -5.50
CA ALA A 317 -37.06 0.68 -6.14
C ALA A 317 -37.16 0.55 -7.67
N ALA A 318 -36.28 -0.24 -8.30
CA ALA A 318 -36.36 -0.55 -9.73
C ALA A 318 -37.66 -1.27 -10.09
N LYS A 319 -38.05 -2.28 -9.30
CA LYS A 319 -39.33 -2.99 -9.47
C LYS A 319 -40.55 -2.08 -9.26
N ALA A 320 -40.48 -1.13 -8.32
CA ALA A 320 -41.51 -0.12 -8.12
C ALA A 320 -41.62 0.85 -9.31
N ARG A 321 -40.49 1.30 -9.88
CA ARG A 321 -40.47 2.14 -11.10
C ARG A 321 -41.10 1.43 -12.30
N ILE A 322 -40.73 0.17 -12.55
CA ILE A 322 -41.31 -0.63 -13.64
C ILE A 322 -42.82 -0.81 -13.43
N ARG A 323 -43.26 -1.10 -12.20
CA ARG A 323 -44.69 -1.20 -11.87
C ARG A 323 -45.43 0.12 -12.11
N ALA A 324 -44.83 1.26 -11.76
CA ALA A 324 -45.43 2.57 -12.00
C ALA A 324 -45.57 2.88 -13.51
N LEU A 325 -44.56 2.54 -14.32
CA LEU A 325 -44.62 2.68 -15.78
C LEU A 325 -45.72 1.80 -16.40
N LEU A 326 -45.82 0.54 -15.97
CA LEU A 326 -46.89 -0.36 -16.43
C LEU A 326 -48.29 0.10 -15.98
N ALA A 327 -48.41 0.69 -14.79
CA ALA A 327 -49.66 1.27 -14.33
C ALA A 327 -50.05 2.53 -15.13
N ALA A 328 -49.08 3.37 -15.50
CA ALA A 328 -49.29 4.55 -16.34
C ALA A 328 -49.70 4.17 -17.78
N ASP A 329 -48.99 3.25 -18.43
CA ASP A 329 -49.34 2.72 -19.76
C ASP A 329 -50.72 2.04 -19.77
N LYS A 330 -51.06 1.30 -18.71
CA LYS A 330 -52.40 0.74 -18.53
C LYS A 330 -53.47 1.82 -18.38
N ALA A 331 -53.24 2.83 -17.54
CA ALA A 331 -54.17 3.95 -17.35
C ALA A 331 -54.34 4.77 -18.64
N GLU A 332 -53.28 4.94 -19.44
CA GLU A 332 -53.36 5.59 -20.75
C GLU A 332 -54.21 4.78 -21.75
N ARG A 333 -54.06 3.44 -21.78
CA ARG A 333 -54.94 2.59 -22.60
C ARG A 333 -56.39 2.61 -22.12
N GLU A 334 -56.63 2.59 -20.81
CA GLU A 334 -57.99 2.70 -20.25
C GLU A 334 -58.62 4.07 -20.56
N ALA A 335 -57.84 5.16 -20.49
CA ALA A 335 -58.29 6.49 -20.87
C ALA A 335 -58.60 6.62 -22.37
N LYS A 336 -57.79 6.00 -23.24
CA LYS A 336 -58.05 5.93 -24.69
C LYS A 336 -59.24 5.02 -25.04
N ALA A 337 -59.48 3.96 -24.27
CA ALA A 337 -60.58 3.03 -24.47
C ALA A 337 -61.94 3.59 -23.99
N ASN A 338 -61.94 4.48 -22.98
CA ASN A 338 -63.16 5.11 -22.47
C ASN A 338 -62.98 6.64 -22.35
N PRO A 339 -63.06 7.39 -23.47
CA PRO A 339 -62.80 8.83 -23.48
C PRO A 339 -63.78 9.65 -22.64
N ALA A 340 -65.02 9.17 -22.45
CA ALA A 340 -66.00 9.81 -21.57
C ALA A 340 -65.61 9.68 -20.08
N ALA A 341 -65.18 8.50 -19.65
CA ALA A 341 -64.65 8.30 -18.30
C ALA A 341 -63.30 9.00 -18.10
N ALA A 342 -62.45 9.08 -19.14
CA ALA A 342 -61.19 9.80 -19.08
C ALA A 342 -61.38 11.31 -18.86
N ALA A 343 -62.35 11.94 -19.55
CA ALA A 343 -62.69 13.33 -19.33
C ALA A 343 -63.23 13.57 -17.91
N ALA A 344 -64.10 12.68 -17.40
CA ALA A 344 -64.61 12.75 -16.03
C ALA A 344 -63.51 12.53 -14.98
N ALA A 345 -62.59 11.59 -15.21
CA ALA A 345 -61.46 11.30 -14.33
C ALA A 345 -60.40 12.41 -14.37
N ALA A 346 -60.17 13.05 -15.51
CA ALA A 346 -59.31 14.23 -15.62
C ALA A 346 -59.92 15.44 -14.91
N ALA A 347 -61.23 15.67 -15.06
CA ALA A 347 -61.93 16.72 -14.31
C ALA A 347 -61.92 16.45 -12.79
N ALA A 348 -62.16 15.20 -12.38
CA ALA A 348 -62.06 14.79 -10.98
C ALA A 348 -60.63 14.90 -10.45
N ALA A 349 -59.62 14.48 -11.21
CA ALA A 349 -58.21 14.62 -10.83
C ALA A 349 -57.75 16.08 -10.79
N HIS A 350 -58.30 16.96 -11.63
CA HIS A 350 -58.01 18.39 -11.58
C HIS A 350 -58.70 19.08 -10.38
N ALA A 351 -59.92 18.64 -10.03
CA ALA A 351 -60.61 19.08 -8.81
C ALA A 351 -59.91 18.56 -7.54
N GLU A 352 -59.47 17.30 -7.54
CA GLU A 352 -58.78 16.67 -6.42
C GLU A 352 -57.35 17.17 -6.29
N ALA A 353 -56.63 17.42 -7.39
CA ALA A 353 -55.34 18.10 -7.36
C ALA A 353 -55.47 19.56 -6.87
N SER A 354 -56.56 20.26 -7.20
CA SER A 354 -56.84 21.59 -6.64
C SER A 354 -57.05 21.52 -5.13
N LYS A 355 -57.87 20.57 -4.64
CA LYS A 355 -58.08 20.36 -3.20
C LYS A 355 -56.82 19.90 -2.47
N VAL A 356 -56.01 19.01 -3.07
CA VAL A 356 -54.75 18.53 -2.48
C VAL A 356 -53.68 19.63 -2.53
N ALA A 357 -53.69 20.53 -3.52
CA ALA A 357 -52.85 21.71 -3.53
C ALA A 357 -53.27 22.70 -2.43
N GLU A 358 -54.57 22.92 -2.25
CA GLU A 358 -55.14 23.79 -1.21
C GLU A 358 -54.90 23.21 0.21
N GLN A 359 -55.10 21.91 0.41
CA GLN A 359 -54.78 21.21 1.65
C GLN A 359 -53.27 21.11 1.90
N ARG A 360 -52.43 20.97 0.87
CA ARG A 360 -50.97 21.09 1.02
C ARG A 360 -50.54 22.51 1.33
N ALA A 361 -51.21 23.53 0.79
CA ALA A 361 -50.95 24.93 1.14
C ALA A 361 -51.33 25.21 2.59
N ALA A 362 -52.49 24.70 3.06
CA ALA A 362 -52.91 24.79 4.44
C ALA A 362 -51.99 24.01 5.41
N ALA A 363 -51.58 22.79 5.04
CA ALA A 363 -50.63 21.99 5.84
C ALA A 363 -49.22 22.59 5.84
N ALA A 364 -48.76 23.19 4.73
CA ALA A 364 -47.50 23.92 4.67
C ALA A 364 -47.55 25.22 5.48
N ALA A 365 -48.71 25.89 5.57
CA ALA A 365 -48.91 27.01 6.48
C ALA A 365 -48.86 26.58 7.95
N ALA A 366 -49.46 25.43 8.30
CA ALA A 366 -49.44 24.87 9.65
C ALA A 366 -48.07 24.29 10.07
N ALA A 367 -47.23 23.87 9.11
CA ALA A 367 -45.92 23.28 9.34
C ALA A 367 -44.74 24.27 9.22
N ARG A 368 -45.00 25.57 9.01
CA ARG A 368 -43.94 26.58 9.14
C ARG A 368 -43.53 26.67 10.63
N PRO A 369 -42.24 26.50 10.99
CA PRO A 369 -41.80 26.94 12.30
C PRO A 369 -42.11 28.44 12.43
N ALA A 370 -42.47 28.87 13.65
CA ALA A 370 -42.83 30.25 13.93
C ALA A 370 -41.80 31.23 13.33
N PRO A 371 -42.23 32.35 12.72
CA PRO A 371 -41.32 33.26 12.05
C PRO A 371 -40.28 33.76 13.05
N GLY A 372 -39.03 33.31 12.87
CA GLY A 372 -37.88 33.94 13.51
C GLY A 372 -37.77 35.40 13.09
N PRO A 373 -37.04 36.23 13.84
CA PRO A 373 -36.82 37.63 13.48
C PRO A 373 -36.28 37.72 12.05
N ALA A 374 -36.82 38.67 11.27
CA ALA A 374 -36.41 38.86 9.89
C ALA A 374 -34.89 39.06 9.80
N PRO A 375 -34.18 38.36 8.90
CA PRO A 375 -32.73 38.46 8.80
C PRO A 375 -32.33 39.89 8.46
N THR A 376 -31.58 40.55 9.36
CA THR A 376 -31.17 41.95 9.23
C THR A 376 -30.33 42.23 7.98
N GLU A 377 -29.58 41.22 7.52
CA GLU A 377 -28.67 41.28 6.37
C GLU A 377 -28.77 39.99 5.54
N GLY A 378 -28.52 40.10 4.23
CA GLY A 378 -28.64 38.98 3.29
C GLY A 378 -27.70 39.10 2.09
N VAL A 379 -27.42 37.96 1.46
CA VAL A 379 -26.51 37.87 0.31
C VAL A 379 -27.30 37.99 -0.99
N VAL A 380 -27.02 39.02 -1.79
CA VAL A 380 -27.64 39.23 -3.10
C VAL A 380 -26.62 38.93 -4.20
N GLN A 381 -26.98 38.01 -5.10
CA GLN A 381 -26.21 37.70 -6.30
C GLN A 381 -26.76 38.49 -7.49
N LEU A 382 -25.90 39.26 -8.14
CA LEU A 382 -26.17 40.09 -9.30
C LEU A 382 -25.57 39.41 -10.54
N ARG A 383 -26.39 39.03 -11.51
CA ARG A 383 -25.95 38.45 -12.79
C ARG A 383 -25.86 39.54 -13.85
N LEU A 384 -24.71 39.72 -14.48
CA LEU A 384 -24.47 40.74 -15.49
C LEU A 384 -24.79 40.20 -16.89
N PRO A 385 -25.06 41.07 -17.90
CA PRO A 385 -25.30 40.66 -19.28
C PRO A 385 -24.17 39.82 -19.87
N GLY A 386 -22.91 40.08 -19.47
CA GLY A 386 -21.72 39.32 -19.88
C GLY A 386 -21.53 37.97 -19.18
N GLY A 387 -22.51 37.49 -18.40
CA GLY A 387 -22.45 36.21 -17.67
C GLY A 387 -21.66 36.24 -16.34
N GLU A 388 -20.93 37.33 -16.07
CA GLU A 388 -20.28 37.60 -14.80
C GLU A 388 -21.29 37.68 -13.64
N ARG A 389 -20.85 37.32 -12.43
CA ARG A 389 -21.69 37.29 -11.23
C ARG A 389 -21.03 38.05 -10.09
N LEU A 390 -21.56 39.23 -9.77
CA LEU A 390 -21.21 39.95 -8.55
C LEU A 390 -22.04 39.41 -7.38
N THR A 391 -21.46 39.38 -6.18
CA THR A 391 -22.15 38.91 -4.97
C THR A 391 -21.79 39.86 -3.83
N SER A 392 -22.79 40.45 -3.20
CA SER A 392 -22.60 41.42 -2.11
C SER A 392 -23.68 41.25 -1.04
N THR A 393 -23.39 41.73 0.16
CA THR A 393 -24.28 41.70 1.33
C THR A 393 -24.99 43.04 1.48
N PHE A 394 -26.32 43.00 1.60
CA PHE A 394 -27.16 44.19 1.78
C PHE A 394 -28.07 44.02 3.00
N GLY A 395 -28.37 45.13 3.68
CA GLY A 395 -29.28 45.16 4.82
C GLY A 395 -30.75 45.14 4.38
N ALA A 396 -31.64 44.66 5.25
CA ALA A 396 -33.08 44.58 4.98
C ALA A 396 -33.70 45.94 4.56
N LYS A 397 -33.28 47.02 5.22
CA LYS A 397 -33.73 48.40 4.98
C LYS A 397 -33.00 49.12 3.84
N THR A 398 -32.04 48.49 3.18
CA THR A 398 -31.27 49.09 2.09
C THR A 398 -32.16 49.21 0.82
N PRO A 399 -32.31 50.40 0.22
CA PRO A 399 -33.10 50.57 -1.01
C PRO A 399 -32.42 49.90 -2.21
N LEU A 400 -33.19 49.45 -3.20
CA LEU A 400 -32.65 48.86 -4.42
C LEU A 400 -31.76 49.84 -5.20
N ARG A 401 -31.94 51.16 -5.05
CA ARG A 401 -31.02 52.17 -5.58
C ARG A 401 -29.58 51.97 -5.09
N ALA A 402 -29.36 51.57 -3.84
CA ALA A 402 -28.01 51.31 -3.33
C ALA A 402 -27.36 50.05 -3.96
N VAL A 403 -28.18 49.07 -4.33
CA VAL A 403 -27.75 47.90 -5.12
C VAL A 403 -27.39 48.32 -6.55
N ALA A 404 -28.17 49.22 -7.14
CA ALA A 404 -27.86 49.79 -8.47
C ALA A 404 -26.59 50.64 -8.46
N THR A 405 -26.37 51.50 -7.45
CA THR A 405 -25.11 52.26 -7.33
C THR A 405 -23.91 51.34 -7.13
N TYR A 406 -24.05 50.23 -6.39
CA TYR A 406 -22.99 49.22 -6.28
C TYR A 406 -22.67 48.56 -7.63
N VAL A 407 -23.67 48.24 -8.46
CA VAL A 407 -23.42 47.74 -9.84
C VAL A 407 -22.69 48.79 -10.69
N ALA A 408 -23.08 50.06 -10.61
CA ALA A 408 -22.47 51.14 -11.38
C ALA A 408 -21.02 51.44 -10.93
N ASP A 409 -20.73 51.36 -9.63
CA ASP A 409 -19.38 51.50 -9.05
C ASP A 409 -18.45 50.35 -9.49
N GLN A 410 -18.92 49.11 -9.41
CA GLN A 410 -18.13 47.93 -9.79
C GLN A 410 -17.98 47.77 -11.32
N LYS A 411 -18.88 48.37 -12.12
CA LYS A 411 -18.87 48.35 -13.60
C LYS A 411 -19.35 49.70 -14.16
N PRO A 412 -18.47 50.71 -14.31
CA PRO A 412 -18.85 52.03 -14.80
C PRO A 412 -19.38 52.02 -16.24
N GLU A 413 -19.04 51.01 -17.05
CA GLU A 413 -19.60 50.78 -18.40
C GLU A 413 -21.12 50.58 -18.43
N LEU A 414 -21.72 50.19 -17.29
CA LEU A 414 -23.15 50.02 -17.14
C LEU A 414 -23.84 51.21 -16.47
N ALA A 415 -23.11 52.25 -16.05
CA ALA A 415 -23.69 53.39 -15.34
C ALA A 415 -24.82 54.08 -16.15
N GLY A 416 -26.02 54.13 -15.57
CA GLY A 416 -27.20 54.82 -16.15
C GLY A 416 -27.98 54.07 -17.24
N ALA A 417 -27.55 52.88 -17.67
CA ALA A 417 -28.14 52.18 -18.83
C ALA A 417 -28.67 50.76 -18.53
N PHE A 418 -29.22 50.52 -17.33
CA PHE A 418 -29.73 49.20 -16.92
C PHE A 418 -31.02 49.26 -16.09
N ALA A 419 -31.67 48.10 -16.04
CA ALA A 419 -32.75 47.77 -15.12
C ALA A 419 -32.35 46.54 -14.28
N LEU A 420 -32.91 46.42 -13.08
CA LEU A 420 -32.75 45.23 -12.25
C LEU A 420 -33.98 44.34 -12.44
N GLN A 421 -33.76 43.06 -12.77
CA GLN A 421 -34.83 42.09 -12.96
C GLN A 421 -34.71 40.93 -11.95
N GLN A 422 -35.83 40.56 -11.34
CA GLN A 422 -35.92 39.42 -10.44
C GLN A 422 -35.87 38.09 -11.20
N LEU A 423 -34.94 37.22 -10.82
CA LEU A 423 -34.71 35.95 -11.51
C LEU A 423 -35.71 34.86 -11.08
N VAL A 424 -36.18 34.91 -9.84
CA VAL A 424 -37.17 33.99 -9.26
C VAL A 424 -38.58 34.48 -9.60
N PRO A 425 -39.52 33.61 -10.03
CA PRO A 425 -40.91 34.01 -10.26
C PRO A 425 -41.60 34.53 -8.98
N PRO A 426 -42.46 35.56 -9.05
CA PRO A 426 -42.83 36.33 -10.24
C PRO A 426 -41.69 37.25 -10.72
N ARG A 427 -41.49 37.31 -12.05
CA ARG A 427 -40.44 38.13 -12.66
C ARG A 427 -40.85 39.60 -12.64
N HIS A 428 -40.34 40.37 -11.68
CA HIS A 428 -40.46 41.82 -11.65
C HIS A 428 -39.26 42.48 -12.33
N VAL A 429 -39.49 43.56 -13.09
CA VAL A 429 -38.43 44.43 -13.64
C VAL A 429 -38.56 45.78 -12.93
N TYR A 430 -37.58 46.13 -12.12
CA TYR A 430 -37.55 47.37 -11.36
C TYR A 430 -37.11 48.51 -12.27
N SER A 431 -38.01 49.48 -12.49
CA SER A 431 -37.72 50.73 -13.20
C SER A 431 -37.02 51.72 -12.28
N GLU A 432 -36.51 52.82 -12.85
CA GLU A 432 -35.74 53.82 -12.12
C GLU A 432 -36.50 54.51 -10.97
N ALA A 433 -37.83 54.57 -11.08
CA ALA A 433 -38.74 55.07 -10.05
C ALA A 433 -38.94 54.06 -8.90
N ASP A 434 -38.91 52.76 -9.20
CA ASP A 434 -39.13 51.70 -8.20
C ASP A 434 -37.92 51.48 -7.28
N LEU A 435 -36.73 51.92 -7.71
CA LEU A 435 -35.46 51.74 -6.99
C LEU A 435 -35.39 52.50 -5.66
N ASP A 436 -36.14 53.61 -5.52
CA ASP A 436 -36.23 54.38 -4.28
C ASP A 436 -37.28 53.83 -3.31
N GLY A 437 -38.44 53.45 -3.83
CA GLY A 437 -39.57 52.96 -3.02
C GLY A 437 -39.40 51.52 -2.50
N THR A 438 -38.54 50.73 -3.14
CA THR A 438 -38.39 49.30 -2.83
C THR A 438 -37.10 49.04 -2.04
N THR A 439 -37.21 48.42 -0.87
CA THR A 439 -36.06 47.90 -0.11
C THR A 439 -35.75 46.45 -0.48
N CYS A 440 -34.55 45.97 -0.14
CA CYS A 440 -34.15 44.58 -0.36
C CYS A 440 -35.09 43.57 0.34
N GLU A 441 -35.67 43.95 1.49
CA GLU A 441 -36.70 43.19 2.20
C GLU A 441 -38.02 43.11 1.42
N VAL A 442 -38.54 44.25 0.93
CA VAL A 442 -39.79 44.31 0.14
C VAL A 442 -39.65 43.57 -1.19
N ALA A 443 -38.47 43.59 -1.81
CA ALA A 443 -38.14 42.82 -3.01
C ALA A 443 -37.97 41.30 -2.76
N GLY A 444 -38.03 40.83 -1.51
CA GLY A 444 -37.87 39.41 -1.17
C GLY A 444 -36.46 38.86 -1.41
N LEU A 445 -35.42 39.70 -1.32
CA LEU A 445 -34.04 39.32 -1.64
C LEU A 445 -33.26 38.76 -0.44
N LEU A 446 -33.82 38.79 0.76
CA LEU A 446 -33.22 38.22 1.97
C LEU A 446 -33.86 36.85 2.32
N PRO A 447 -33.09 35.91 2.91
CA PRO A 447 -31.66 36.00 3.25
C PRO A 447 -30.71 35.72 2.07
N ARG A 448 -31.21 35.17 0.95
CA ARG A 448 -30.43 34.94 -0.28
C ARG A 448 -31.26 35.27 -1.51
N GLY A 449 -30.84 36.28 -2.27
CA GLY A 449 -31.56 36.81 -3.42
C GLY A 449 -30.75 36.73 -4.71
N ALA A 450 -31.42 36.69 -5.85
CA ALA A 450 -30.79 36.71 -7.17
C ALA A 450 -31.47 37.71 -8.10
N LEU A 451 -30.72 38.73 -8.51
CA LEU A 451 -31.10 39.74 -9.49
C LEU A 451 -30.30 39.56 -10.77
N MET A 452 -30.89 39.93 -11.90
CA MET A 452 -30.25 40.04 -13.20
C MET A 452 -30.19 41.52 -13.58
N VAL A 453 -29.00 41.98 -13.95
CA VAL A 453 -28.78 43.30 -14.55
C VAL A 453 -29.10 43.16 -16.03
N VAL A 454 -30.12 43.88 -16.49
CA VAL A 454 -30.55 43.89 -17.89
C VAL A 454 -30.21 45.26 -18.47
N ARG A 455 -29.49 45.31 -19.59
CA ARG A 455 -29.22 46.58 -20.29
C ARG A 455 -30.53 47.13 -20.87
N ARG A 456 -30.77 48.44 -20.71
CA ARG A 456 -31.90 49.13 -21.36
C ARG A 456 -31.63 49.33 -22.85
#